data_AF-A0A941LJW3-F1
#
_entry.id   AF-A0A941LJW3-F1
#
_cell.length_a   1.000
_cell.length_b   1.000
_cell.length_c   1.000
_cell.angle_alpha   90.00
_cell.angle_beta   90.00
_cell.angle_gamma   90.00
#
_symmetry.space_group_name_H-M   'P 1'
#
loop_
_entity.id
_entity.type
_entity.pdbx_description
1 polymer ?
#
loop_
_entity_poly.entity_id
_entity_poly.type
_entity_poly.pdbx_seq_one_letter_code
_entity_poly.pdbx_strand_id
1 'polypeptide(L)' 'MPLRKTLKGYWKLRVGDYRVVYKLEKDDVLIHAVRYRKTVYDDMLRRIDQDN' A
#
# COMPACT_ATOMS: atom_id res chain seq x y z
N MET A 1 9.08 0.94 8.43
CA MET A 1 8.52 2.23 8.90
C MET A 1 7.05 2.30 8.49
N PRO A 2 6.11 2.49 9.44
CA PRO A 2 4.69 2.65 9.15
C PRO A 2 4.44 3.87 8.27
N LEU A 3 3.46 3.78 7.36
CA LEU A 3 3.07 4.88 6.49
C LEU A 3 2.34 5.97 7.33
N ARG A 4 2.48 7.24 6.95
CA ARG A 4 1.92 8.39 7.69
C ARG A 4 0.55 8.81 7.12
N LYS A 5 -0.16 9.67 7.86
CA LYS A 5 -1.49 10.23 7.50
C LYS A 5 -2.55 9.13 7.33
N THR A 6 -3.30 9.10 6.22
CA THR A 6 -4.40 8.16 5.95
C THR A 6 -3.98 6.69 5.90
N LEU A 7 -2.67 6.41 5.87
CA LEU A 7 -2.09 5.07 5.80
C LEU A 7 -1.52 4.60 7.16
N LYS A 8 -1.85 5.26 8.26
CA LYS A 8 -1.45 4.87 9.62
C LYS A 8 -2.02 3.48 9.93
N GLY A 9 -1.15 2.53 10.30
CA GLY A 9 -1.52 1.12 10.52
C GLY A 9 -1.21 0.19 9.33
N TYR A 10 -0.86 0.75 8.17
CA TYR A 10 -0.40 -0.02 7.02
C TYR A 10 1.13 -0.09 6.98
N TRP A 11 1.61 -1.27 6.59
CA TRP A 11 3.01 -1.60 6.44
C TRP A 11 3.40 -1.67 4.98
N LYS A 12 4.68 -1.42 4.69
CA LYS A 12 5.24 -1.52 3.36
C LYS A 12 6.47 -2.43 3.36
N LEU A 13 6.50 -3.41 2.46
CA LEU A 13 7.67 -4.23 2.18
C LEU A 13 8.18 -3.93 0.78
N ARG A 14 9.49 -3.78 0.62
CA ARG A 14 10.15 -3.67 -0.69
C ARG A 14 10.68 -5.05 -1.07
N VAL A 15 10.22 -5.56 -2.21
CA VAL A 15 10.68 -6.84 -2.78
C VAL A 15 11.14 -6.54 -4.20
N GLY A 16 12.45 -6.38 -4.39
CA GLY A 16 13.01 -5.88 -5.65
C GLY A 16 12.38 -4.55 -6.08
N ASP A 17 11.78 -4.54 -7.27
CA ASP A 17 11.08 -3.38 -7.84
C ASP A 17 9.60 -3.29 -7.46
N TYR A 18 9.09 -4.21 -6.65
CA TYR A 18 7.72 -4.17 -6.16
C TYR A 18 7.65 -3.59 -4.74
N ARG A 19 6.47 -3.05 -4.42
CA ARG A 19 6.05 -2.73 -3.06
C ARG A 19 4.80 -3.52 -2.73
N VAL A 20 4.82 -4.12 -1.55
CA VAL A 20 3.66 -4.76 -0.94
C VAL A 20 3.14 -3.84 0.15
N VAL A 21 1.87 -3.46 0.07
CA VAL A 21 1.15 -2.77 1.14
C VAL A 21 0.26 -3.79 1.83
N TYR A 22 0.43 -3.92 3.14
CA TYR A 22 -0.29 -4.90 3.93
C TYR A 22 -0.65 -4.36 5.31
N LYS A 23 -1.61 -5.02 5.94
CA LYS A 23 -2.02 -4.79 7.32
C LYS A 23 -1.90 -6.11 8.09
N LEU A 24 -1.48 -6.01 9.34
CA LEU A 24 -1.46 -7.13 10.27
C LEU A 24 -2.77 -7.08 11.08
N GLU A 25 -3.52 -8.17 11.09
CA GLU A 25 -4.74 -8.32 11.88
C GLU A 25 -4.65 -9.59 12.73
N LYS A 26 -4.40 -9.45 14.03
CA LYS A 26 -4.23 -10.58 14.97
C LYS A 26 -3.27 -11.65 14.41
N ASP A 27 -3.81 -12.68 13.77
CA ASP A 27 -3.08 -13.83 13.23
C ASP A 27 -2.99 -13.84 11.69
N ASP A 28 -3.60 -12.85 11.03
CA ASP A 28 -3.71 -12.73 9.58
C ASP A 28 -2.89 -11.56 9.01
N VAL A 29 -2.45 -11.76 7.76
CA VAL A 29 -1.79 -10.72 6.96
C VAL A 29 -2.68 -10.39 5.76
N LEU A 30 -3.31 -9.22 5.78
CA LEU A 30 -4.10 -8.74 4.66
C LEU A 30 -3.22 -7.98 3.68
N ILE A 31 -3.05 -8.52 2.48
CA ILE A 31 -2.34 -7.86 1.39
C ILE A 31 -3.34 -6.98 0.61
N HIS A 32 -3.15 -5.67 0.71
CA HIS A 32 -4.00 -4.70 0.01
C HIS A 32 -3.51 -4.40 -1.40
N ALA A 33 -2.19 -4.42 -1.62
CA ALA A 33 -1.62 -4.15 -2.93
C ALA A 33 -0.23 -4.77 -3.09
N VAL A 34 0.04 -5.32 -4.27
CA VAL A 34 1.38 -5.68 -4.77
C VAL A 34 1.58 -4.95 -6.08
N ARG A 35 2.48 -3.97 -6.13
CA ARG A 35 2.60 -3.07 -7.29
C ARG A 35 4.02 -2.64 -7.55
N TYR A 36 4.31 -2.28 -8.80
CA TYR A 36 5.62 -1.81 -9.22
C TYR A 36 5.94 -0.45 -8.59
N ARG A 37 7.18 -0.23 -8.17
CA ARG A 37 7.63 0.98 -7.46
C ARG A 37 7.33 2.26 -8.23
N LYS A 38 7.39 2.20 -9.57
CA LYS A 38 7.18 3.37 -10.45
C LYS A 38 5.70 3.71 -10.62
N THR A 39 4.80 2.72 -10.66
CA THR A 39 3.38 2.95 -10.98
C THR A 39 2.49 3.08 -9.74
N VAL A 40 2.99 2.72 -8.55
CA VAL A 40 2.15 2.65 -7.34
C VAL A 40 1.56 4.02 -6.93
N TYR A 41 2.24 5.13 -7.23
CA TYR A 41 1.71 6.45 -6.90
C TYR A 41 0.64 6.90 -7.90
N ASP A 42 0.86 6.64 -9.20
CA ASP A 42 -0.10 6.98 -10.27
C ASP A 42 -1.40 6.17 -10.13
N ASP A 43 -1.29 4.88 -9.81
CA ASP A 43 -2.45 4.00 -9.65
C ASP A 43 -3.26 4.33 -8.39
N MET A 44 -2.61 4.75 -7.30
CA MET A 44 -3.29 5.17 -6.08
C MET A 44 -3.98 6.52 -6.25
N LEU A 45 -3.35 7.47 -6.96
CA LEU A 45 -3.97 8.77 -7.28
C LEU A 45 -5.22 8.60 -8.16
N ARG A 46 -5.19 7.74 -9.19
CA ARG A 46 -6.37 7.48 -10.03
C ARG A 46 -7.56 6.89 -9.27
N ARG A 47 -7.32 6.13 -8.20
CA ARG A 47 -8.38 5.54 -7.38
C ARG A 47 -8.99 6.54 -6.40
N ILE A 48 -8.17 7.43 -5.83
CA ILE A 48 -8.64 8.46 -4.89
C ILE A 48 -9.47 9.53 -5.62
N ASP A 49 -9.14 9.83 -6.88
CA ASP A 49 -9.86 10.83 -7.68
C ASP A 49 -11.24 10.35 -8.17
N GLN A 50 -11.49 9.04 -8.15
CA GLN A 50 -12.79 8.45 -8.51
C GLN A 50 -13.78 8.38 -7.34
N ASP A 51 -13.30 8.55 -6.10
CA ASP A 51 -14.11 8.52 -4.87
C ASP A 51 -14.46 9.94 -4.35
N ASN A 52 -14.20 11.00 -5.14
CA ASN A 52 -14.59 12.40 -4.87
C ASN A 52 -15.68 12.89 -5.84
#